data_AF-A0A9X5B6E0-F1
#
_entry.id   AF-A0A9X5B6E0-F1
#
_cell.length_a   1.000
_cell.length_b   1.000
_cell.length_c   1.000
_cell.angle_alpha   90.00
_cell.angle_beta   90.00
_cell.angle_gamma   90.00
#
_symmetry.space_group_name_H-M   'P 1'
#
loop_
_entity.id
_entity.type
_entity.pdbx_description
1 polymer ?
#
loop_
_entity_poly.entity_id
_entity_poly.type
_entity_poly.pdbx_seq_one_letter_code
_entity_poly.pdbx_strand_id
1 'polypeptide(L)'
;MLVCTNCRQGLMDPIRNEDEPEYTDRYQCGHCGHAATIPSLLIIFSQFISAILGGGITFYLLQHHGVRAFALLVSEGNSNLLLREGGLALGALTLVLAFIYLLYLSFRGISKRMRYRLPPQNAQ
;
A
#
# COMPACT_ATOMS: atom_id res chain seq x y z
N MET A 1 -9.66 -5.53 20.03
CA MET A 1 -11.09 -5.47 19.71
C MET A 1 -11.32 -4.45 18.60
N LEU A 2 -12.08 -4.82 17.56
CA LEU A 2 -12.51 -3.92 16.49
C LEU A 2 -13.98 -3.56 16.76
N VAL A 3 -14.30 -2.27 16.80
CA VAL A 3 -15.66 -1.77 17.11
C VAL A 3 -16.37 -1.42 15.81
N CYS A 4 -17.66 -1.74 15.71
CA CYS A 4 -18.46 -1.38 14.55
C CYS A 4 -18.52 0.15 14.38
N THR A 5 -18.17 0.64 13.20
CA THR A 5 -18.25 2.07 12.87
C THR A 5 -19.68 2.57 12.66
N ASN A 6 -20.62 1.66 12.35
CA ASN A 6 -22.02 1.99 12.07
C ASN A 6 -22.84 2.16 13.36
N CYS A 7 -22.94 1.11 14.19
CA CYS A 7 -23.72 1.17 15.43
C CYS A 7 -22.92 1.58 16.67
N ARG A 8 -21.57 1.51 16.64
CA ARG A 8 -20.66 1.76 17.78
C ARG A 8 -20.93 0.98 19.07
N GLN A 9 -21.85 0.01 19.03
CA GLN A 9 -22.29 -0.79 20.17
C GLN A 9 -21.84 -2.24 20.07
N GLY A 10 -21.66 -2.76 18.84
CA GLY A 10 -21.23 -4.13 18.60
C GLY A 10 -19.75 -4.24 18.23
N LEU A 11 -19.16 -5.39 18.57
CA LEU A 11 -17.85 -5.79 18.08
C LEU A 11 -17.94 -6.34 16.65
N MET A 12 -16.84 -6.16 15.90
CA MET A 12 -16.65 -6.73 14.57
C MET A 12 -16.00 -8.11 14.71
N ASP A 13 -16.77 -9.16 14.42
CA ASP A 13 -16.33 -10.56 14.48
C ASP A 13 -15.95 -11.06 13.09
N PRO A 14 -14.90 -11.89 12.96
CA PRO A 14 -14.48 -12.40 11.66
C PRO A 14 -15.55 -13.35 11.10
N ILE A 15 -15.91 -13.17 9.84
CA ILE A 15 -16.83 -14.08 9.15
C ILE A 15 -16.01 -15.30 8.73
N ARG A 16 -16.29 -16.46 9.33
CA ARG A 16 -15.75 -17.74 8.88
C ARG A 16 -16.71 -18.33 7.86
N ASN A 17 -16.33 -18.32 6.59
CA ASN A 17 -16.93 -19.20 5.59
C ASN A 17 -16.25 -20.56 5.70
N GLU A 18 -17.00 -21.61 6.02
CA GLU A 18 -16.48 -22.99 6.09
C GLU A 18 -16.01 -23.49 4.69
N ASP A 19 -16.51 -22.86 3.62
CA ASP A 19 -16.21 -23.22 2.23
C ASP A 19 -14.98 -22.51 1.64
N GLU A 20 -14.41 -21.51 2.32
CA GLU A 20 -13.22 -20.79 1.87
C GLU A 20 -12.02 -21.13 2.76
N PRO A 21 -10.96 -21.77 2.22
CA PRO A 21 -9.78 -22.16 3.00
C PRO A 21 -8.93 -20.97 3.45
N GLU A 22 -9.20 -19.77 2.92
CA GLU A 22 -8.45 -18.55 3.21
C GLU A 22 -9.20 -17.69 4.23
N TYR A 23 -8.47 -17.22 5.26
CA TYR A 23 -9.00 -16.28 6.24
C TYR A 23 -9.32 -14.97 5.51
N THR A 24 -10.58 -14.80 5.07
CA THR A 24 -10.99 -13.55 4.44
C THR A 24 -11.00 -12.47 5.51
N ASP A 25 -10.37 -11.32 5.23
CA ASP A 25 -10.31 -10.13 6.11
C ASP A 25 -11.70 -9.46 6.24
N ARG A 26 -12.80 -10.23 6.22
CA ARG A 26 -14.19 -9.79 6.29
C ARG A 26 -14.68 -9.94 7.73
N TYR A 27 -15.21 -8.85 8.26
CA TYR A 27 -15.76 -8.78 9.60
C TYR A 27 -17.22 -8.39 9.53
N GLN A 28 -18.04 -8.94 10.44
CA GLN A 28 -19.44 -8.58 10.61
C GLN A 28 -19.71 -8.13 12.04
N CYS A 29 -20.54 -7.11 12.20
CA CYS A 29 -20.96 -6.67 13.52
C CYS A 29 -22.01 -7.60 14.13
N GLY A 30 -21.74 -8.15 15.31
CA GLY A 30 -22.70 -9.01 16.03
C GLY A 30 -23.99 -8.31 16.51
N HIS A 31 -24.05 -6.96 16.47
CA HIS A 31 -25.23 -6.20 16.92
C HIS A 31 -26.12 -5.71 15.78
N CYS A 32 -25.54 -5.16 14.70
CA CYS A 32 -26.30 -4.55 13.60
C CYS A 32 -26.14 -5.28 12.25
N GLY A 33 -25.33 -6.34 12.19
CA GLY A 33 -25.10 -7.11 10.97
C GLY A 33 -24.25 -6.43 9.90
N HIS A 34 -23.75 -5.20 10.15
CA HIS A 34 -22.90 -4.47 9.20
C HIS A 34 -21.59 -5.23 8.91
N ALA A 35 -21.29 -5.46 7.63
CA ALA A 35 -20.09 -6.15 7.19
C ALA A 35 -19.06 -5.20 6.57
N ALA A 36 -17.78 -5.38 6.89
CA ALA A 36 -16.68 -4.59 6.37
C ALA A 36 -15.42 -5.43 6.18
N THR A 37 -14.63 -5.11 5.14
CA THR A 37 -13.30 -5.71 4.95
C THR A 37 -12.25 -4.87 5.68
N ILE A 38 -11.60 -5.46 6.70
CA ILE A 38 -10.59 -4.80 7.53
C ILE A 38 -9.24 -5.50 7.29
N PRO A 39 -8.34 -4.88 6.51
CA PRO A 39 -7.07 -5.53 6.15
C PRO A 39 -6.20 -5.86 7.36
N SER A 40 -5.54 -7.02 7.33
CA SER A 40 -4.63 -7.46 8.37
C SER A 40 -3.41 -6.51 8.51
N LEU A 41 -2.88 -6.36 9.74
CA LEU A 41 -1.72 -5.48 9.98
C LEU A 41 -0.48 -6.06 9.31
N LEU A 42 -0.40 -7.39 9.23
CA LEU A 42 0.72 -8.09 8.62
C LEU A 42 0.81 -7.78 7.13
N ILE A 43 -0.33 -7.79 6.42
CA ILE A 43 -0.39 -7.40 5.00
C ILE A 43 -0.02 -5.92 4.81
N ILE A 44 -0.55 -5.03 5.65
CA ILE A 44 -0.22 -3.60 5.57
C ILE A 44 1.27 -3.37 5.82
N PHE A 45 1.84 -4.03 6.82
CA PHE A 45 3.24 -3.86 7.20
C PHE A 45 4.19 -4.44 6.16
N SER A 46 3.87 -5.61 5.59
CA SER A 46 4.67 -6.20 4.52
C SER A 46 4.63 -5.35 3.24
N GLN A 47 3.47 -4.79 2.88
CA GLN A 47 3.35 -3.83 1.78
C GLN A 47 4.16 -2.56 2.03
N PHE A 48 4.12 -2.04 3.25
CA PHE A 48 4.87 -0.85 3.63
C PHE A 48 6.38 -1.07 3.56
N ILE A 49 6.91 -2.15 4.15
CA ILE A 49 8.34 -2.49 4.08
C ILE A 49 8.77 -2.71 2.64
N SER A 50 8.02 -3.51 1.89
CA SER A 50 8.34 -3.81 0.49
C SER A 50 8.36 -2.54 -0.35
N ALA A 51 7.42 -1.62 -0.11
CA ALA A 51 7.36 -0.37 -0.84
C ALA A 51 8.48 0.61 -0.46
N ILE A 52 8.93 0.63 0.80
CA ILE A 52 10.11 1.40 1.20
C ILE A 52 11.39 0.83 0.56
N LEU A 53 11.62 -0.48 0.69
CA LEU A 53 12.84 -1.10 0.18
C LEU A 53 12.90 -1.06 -1.35
N GLY A 54 11.83 -1.50 -2.01
CA GLY A 54 11.72 -1.47 -3.47
C GLY A 54 11.71 -0.05 -4.03
N GLY A 55 10.99 0.87 -3.37
CA GLY A 55 10.98 2.30 -3.71
C GLY A 55 12.37 2.94 -3.57
N GLY A 56 13.10 2.65 -2.50
CA GLY A 56 14.46 3.15 -2.29
C GLY A 56 15.45 2.67 -3.36
N ILE A 57 15.42 1.38 -3.70
CA ILE A 57 16.28 0.81 -4.75
C ILE A 57 15.96 1.43 -6.11
N THR A 58 14.68 1.53 -6.45
CA THR A 58 14.26 2.07 -7.75
C THR A 58 14.49 3.57 -7.87
N PHE A 59 14.36 4.32 -6.78
CA PHE A 59 14.74 5.73 -6.72
C PHE A 59 16.24 5.92 -6.94
N TYR A 60 17.08 5.09 -6.30
CA TYR A 60 18.52 5.10 -6.55
C TYR A 60 18.86 4.83 -8.02
N LEU A 61 18.23 3.83 -8.63
CA LEU A 61 18.41 3.52 -10.05
C LEU A 61 17.97 4.67 -10.96
N LEU A 62 16.82 5.30 -10.64
CA LEU A 62 16.33 6.47 -11.37
C LEU A 62 17.33 7.62 -11.31
N GLN A 63 17.90 7.89 -10.14
CA GLN A 63 18.89 8.96 -10.01
C GLN A 63 20.18 8.61 -10.78
N HIS A 64 20.63 7.35 -10.72
CA HIS A 64 21.83 6.90 -11.42
C HIS A 64 21.70 6.97 -12.95
N HIS A 65 20.64 6.37 -13.50
CA HIS A 65 20.41 6.30 -14.94
C HIS A 65 19.83 7.62 -15.49
N GLY A 66 18.99 8.30 -14.71
CA GLY A 66 18.37 9.57 -15.10
C GLY A 66 19.39 10.70 -15.25
N VAL A 67 20.36 10.82 -14.33
CA VAL A 67 21.42 11.83 -14.45
C VAL A 67 22.31 11.56 -15.66
N ARG A 68 22.65 10.29 -15.93
CA ARG A 68 23.43 9.90 -17.11
C ARG A 68 22.68 10.13 -18.41
N ALA A 69 21.41 9.75 -18.48
CA ALA A 69 20.54 9.99 -19.63
C ALA A 69 20.40 11.48 -19.91
N PHE A 70 20.22 12.30 -18.87
CA PHE A 70 20.13 13.75 -19.00
C PHE A 70 21.46 14.37 -19.51
N ALA A 71 22.60 13.96 -18.95
CA ALA A 71 23.90 14.42 -19.42
C ALA A 71 24.16 14.06 -20.90
N LEU A 72 23.76 12.84 -21.32
CA LEU A 72 23.86 12.39 -22.70
C LEU A 72 22.90 13.09 -23.65
N LEU A 73 21.75 13.55 -23.15
CA LEU A 73 20.77 14.30 -23.93
C LEU A 73 21.26 15.72 -24.25
N VAL A 74 21.95 16.35 -23.29
CA VAL A 74 22.44 17.73 -23.41
C VAL A 74 23.79 17.79 -24.16
N SER A 75 24.59 16.72 -24.09
CA SER A 75 25.80 16.59 -24.91
C SER A 75 25.46 16.03 -26.30
N GLU A 76 26.36 16.18 -27.28
CA GLU A 76 26.32 15.42 -28.55
C GLU A 76 26.70 13.95 -28.28
N GLY A 77 25.93 13.29 -27.41
CA GLY A 77 26.19 11.96 -26.89
C GLY A 77 25.79 10.86 -27.86
N ASN A 78 26.41 9.68 -27.70
CA ASN A 78 26.07 8.49 -28.46
C ASN A 78 24.59 8.11 -28.28
N SER A 79 23.83 8.12 -29.38
CA SER A 79 22.38 7.85 -29.40
C SER A 79 22.01 6.47 -28.86
N ASN A 80 22.85 5.44 -29.07
CA ASN A 80 22.61 4.11 -28.51
C ASN A 80 22.74 4.09 -26.99
N LEU A 81 23.68 4.86 -26.45
CA LEU A 81 23.86 4.98 -25.00
C LEU A 81 22.74 5.79 -24.37
N LEU A 82 22.29 6.86 -25.04
CA LEU A 82 21.12 7.65 -24.66
C LEU A 82 19.87 6.77 -24.58
N LEU A 83 19.58 5.96 -25.60
CA LEU A 83 18.42 5.06 -25.62
C LEU A 83 18.44 4.07 -24.46
N ARG A 84 19.61 3.49 -24.15
CA ARG A 84 19.76 2.54 -23.05
C ARG A 84 19.55 3.22 -21.69
N GLU A 85 20.29 4.29 -21.41
CA GLU A 85 20.22 4.99 -20.11
C GLU A 85 18.84 5.65 -19.93
N GLY A 86 18.29 6.23 -21.00
CA GLY A 86 16.95 6.81 -21.02
C GLY A 86 15.85 5.78 -20.82
N GLY A 87 15.95 4.61 -21.45
CA GLY A 87 15.01 3.50 -21.24
C GLY A 87 15.02 2.98 -19.80
N LEU A 88 16.21 2.81 -19.22
CA LEU A 88 16.37 2.41 -17.81
C LEU A 88 15.83 3.49 -16.86
N ALA A 89 16.10 4.76 -17.13
CA ALA A 89 15.55 5.88 -16.36
C ALA A 89 14.02 5.92 -16.42
N LEU A 90 13.43 5.73 -17.60
CA LEU A 90 11.98 5.68 -17.77
C LEU A 90 11.37 4.49 -17.00
N GLY A 91 11.96 3.31 -17.09
CA GLY A 91 11.52 2.13 -16.33
C GLY A 91 11.66 2.31 -14.81
N ALA A 92 12.74 2.94 -14.35
CA ALA A 92 12.92 3.26 -12.94
C ALA A 92 11.86 4.29 -12.47
N LEU A 93 11.53 5.28 -13.30
CA LEU A 93 10.51 6.28 -13.00
C LEU A 93 9.13 5.65 -12.82
N THR A 94 8.73 4.75 -13.73
CA THR A 94 7.44 4.06 -13.62
C THR A 94 7.35 3.21 -12.36
N LEU A 95 8.44 2.52 -11.99
CA LEU A 95 8.51 1.77 -10.75
C LEU A 95 8.43 2.66 -9.50
N VAL A 96 9.10 3.81 -9.49
CA VAL A 96 9.02 4.77 -8.38
C VAL A 96 7.57 5.24 -8.19
N LEU A 97 6.87 5.59 -9.27
CA LEU A 97 5.46 5.97 -9.21
C LEU A 97 4.58 4.83 -8.67
N ALA A 98 4.83 3.59 -9.08
CA ALA A 98 4.13 2.42 -8.56
C ALA A 98 4.36 2.24 -7.05
N PHE A 99 5.59 2.39 -6.57
CA PHE A 99 5.90 2.29 -5.14
C PHE A 99 5.29 3.43 -4.31
N ILE A 100 5.27 4.66 -4.83
CA ILE A 100 4.57 5.79 -4.20
C ILE A 100 3.08 5.46 -4.05
N TYR A 101 2.47 4.91 -5.10
CA TYR A 101 1.06 4.50 -5.05
C TYR A 101 0.81 3.38 -4.02
N LEU A 102 1.70 2.39 -3.91
CA LEU A 102 1.61 1.32 -2.91
C LEU A 102 1.75 1.86 -1.47
N LEU A 103 2.65 2.81 -1.24
CA LEU A 103 2.78 3.50 0.05
C LEU A 103 1.48 4.23 0.39
N TYR A 104 0.91 4.98 -0.56
CA TYR A 104 -0.36 5.66 -0.37
C TYR A 104 -1.49 4.69 -0.01
N LEU A 105 -1.59 3.56 -0.71
CA LEU A 105 -2.60 2.53 -0.43
C LEU A 105 -2.41 1.95 0.99
N SER A 106 -1.17 1.69 1.39
CA SER A 106 -0.82 1.19 2.73
C SER A 106 -1.26 2.17 3.83
N PHE A 107 -0.95 3.46 3.67
CA PHE A 107 -1.39 4.50 4.61
C PHE A 107 -2.91 4.63 4.70
N ARG A 108 -3.61 4.51 3.57
CA ARG A 108 -5.08 4.50 3.55
C ARG A 108 -5.63 3.28 4.29
N GLY A 109 -4.98 2.12 4.20
CA GLY A 109 -5.29 0.90 4.95
C GLY A 109 -5.14 1.09 6.46
N ILE A 110 -4.02 1.66 6.92
CA ILE A 110 -3.78 2.01 8.33
C ILE A 110 -4.87 2.97 8.83
N SER A 111 -5.14 4.03 8.07
CA SER A 111 -6.13 5.05 8.42
C SER A 111 -7.54 4.47 8.56
N LYS A 112 -7.92 3.52 7.69
CA LYS A 112 -9.20 2.80 7.82
C LYS A 112 -9.22 1.97 9.10
N ARG A 113 -8.16 1.22 9.38
CA ARG A 113 -8.09 0.35 10.57
C ARG A 113 -8.13 1.14 11.87
N MET A 114 -7.52 2.32 11.91
CA MET A 114 -7.57 3.21 13.08
C MET A 114 -9.01 3.62 13.44
N ARG A 115 -9.92 3.76 12.45
CA ARG A 115 -11.34 4.09 12.73
C ARG A 115 -12.09 2.98 13.47
N TYR A 116 -11.73 1.72 13.22
CA TYR A 116 -12.34 0.57 13.91
C TYR A 116 -11.69 0.29 15.29
N ARG A 117 -10.66 1.06 15.69
CA ARG A 117 -10.01 0.94 17.01
C ARG A 117 -10.55 1.93 18.06
N LEU A 118 -11.47 2.82 17.69
CA LEU A 118 -12.06 3.78 18.64
C LEU A 118 -12.87 3.02 19.72
N PRO A 119 -12.72 3.37 21.01
CA PRO A 119 -13.54 2.77 22.07
C PRO A 119 -15.02 3.10 21.84
N PRO A 120 -15.95 2.19 22.20
CA PRO A 120 -17.38 2.47 22.12
C PRO A 120 -17.71 3.70 22.97
N GLN A 121 -18.53 4.63 22.44
CA GLN A 121 -18.88 5.88 23.14
C GLN A 121 -19.76 5.67 24.39
N ASN A 122 -20.25 4.44 24.63
CA ASN A 122 -21.20 4.14 25.70
C ASN A 122 -20.70 2.99 26.59
N ALA A 123 -19.51 3.15 27.18
CA ALA A 123 -19.11 2.40 28.38
C ALA A 123 -19.27 3.31 29.60
N GLN A 124 -20.50 3.73 29.88
CA GLN A 124 -20.96 4.28 31.15
C GLN A 124 -22.31 3.67 31.47
#